data_AF-L8M039-F1
#
_entry.id   AF-L8M039-F1
#
_cell.length_a   1.000
_cell.length_b   1.000
_cell.length_c   1.000
_cell.angle_alpha   90.00
_cell.angle_beta   90.00
_cell.angle_gamma   90.00
#
_symmetry.space_group_name_H-M   'P 1'
#
loop_
_entity.id
_entity.type
_entity.pdbx_description
1 polymer ?
#
loop_
_entity_poly.entity_id
_entity_poly.type
_entity_poly.pdbx_seq_one_letter_code
_entity_poly.pdbx_strand_id
1 'polypeptide(L)'
;MAENLIMWIKQLGSPENDLSQGIAIDSNGNVFISGSTRGTLGNTNFGNSDTWVAKYDHQGNLLWTQQFGTSNLDDFEGLATDINGHVYIAGSSLGTIEGTFQIDSDAWVNKYDGQGNLLWSQQLGFSGFDSATGVATDLGGNVYISGFTNGISDEANGGGSVAWVTKYDVQGNLLWNQQLDASGSEISAGVTTDIHGNFYISGDTTRSNSENTNAWVAKYDAEGNLLWNQQLDSAEAEFDYSQAVTTDLSGNVYIAGGTNGSIDRGNAGLNDAWVAKYDGEGNLLWTEQLGTVGNDAAEGITTDSEGNVYISGFTNETLGEANAGGSDAWVAKYDSNGNLLWTEQFGSPEDDDSQGVAIDSNGSLYLSGSTEGNLDGVNFGGEDAWVAQISQPIIPDNGGNGGNNGNGGGSAPLLTTPINRFQNNSLPGTYLFAGEDESQGIRANFPNFVEEGQAFRVGVEPGDNLIRLNRFQNSNVPGTYLYAGEEESQSIRANFSNFIEEGIAFYVYAGTADIGTDFYRFQNQNVPGTYIFVGGNERQNILANFPHFHEEGIAFEVGT
;
A
#
# COMPACT_ATOMS: atom_id res chain seq x y z
N MET A 1 -7.05 -17.60 24.08
CA MET A 1 -7.69 -16.28 23.95
C MET A 1 -7.19 -15.77 22.62
N ALA A 2 -8.07 -15.49 21.66
CA ALA A 2 -7.65 -14.83 20.43
C ALA A 2 -6.95 -13.52 20.83
N GLU A 3 -5.79 -13.26 20.24
CA GLU A 3 -5.13 -11.96 20.41
C GLU A 3 -6.01 -10.93 19.72
N ASN A 4 -6.41 -9.89 20.45
CA ASN A 4 -7.06 -8.75 19.83
C ASN A 4 -6.01 -8.03 18.98
N LEU A 5 -6.18 -8.08 17.65
CA LEU A 5 -5.23 -7.46 16.72
C LEU A 5 -5.42 -5.94 16.62
N ILE A 6 -6.56 -5.42 17.06
CA ILE A 6 -6.89 -4.00 17.00
C ILE A 6 -6.05 -3.22 18.02
N MET A 7 -5.17 -2.35 17.54
CA MET A 7 -4.32 -1.51 18.38
C MET A 7 -5.08 -0.29 18.90
N TRP A 8 -5.83 0.36 18.00
CA TRP A 8 -6.76 1.43 18.33
C TRP A 8 -7.78 1.61 17.21
N ILE A 9 -8.94 2.17 17.57
CA ILE A 9 -9.93 2.72 16.63
C ILE A 9 -10.22 4.17 17.03
N LYS A 10 -10.56 5.00 16.05
CA LYS A 10 -11.05 6.37 16.22
C LYS A 10 -12.27 6.56 15.34
N GLN A 11 -13.36 7.03 15.93
CA GLN A 11 -14.56 7.45 15.22
C GLN A 11 -14.59 8.98 15.07
N LEU A 12 -15.07 9.45 13.94
CA LEU A 12 -15.25 10.85 13.58
C LEU A 12 -16.62 11.01 12.90
N GLY A 13 -17.48 11.81 13.50
CA GLY A 13 -18.88 11.88 13.09
C GLY A 13 -19.61 13.13 13.54
N SER A 14 -20.81 13.29 13.02
CA SER A 14 -21.79 14.33 13.26
C SER A 14 -23.18 13.68 13.41
N PRO A 15 -24.25 14.44 13.68
CA PRO A 15 -25.60 13.86 13.75
C PRO A 15 -26.17 13.32 12.42
N GLU A 16 -25.51 13.58 11.29
CA GLU A 16 -25.91 13.14 9.95
C GLU A 16 -24.93 12.06 9.44
N ASN A 17 -25.11 11.54 8.22
CA ASN A 17 -24.18 10.53 7.68
C ASN A 17 -22.83 11.15 7.30
N ASP A 18 -21.76 10.47 7.71
CA ASP A 18 -20.36 10.82 7.60
C ASP A 18 -19.57 9.59 7.15
N LEU A 19 -19.42 9.43 5.84
CA LEU A 19 -18.77 8.26 5.24
C LEU A 19 -17.26 8.41 5.22
N SER A 20 -16.52 7.31 5.40
CA SER A 20 -15.12 7.21 5.01
C SER A 20 -14.94 6.17 3.92
N GLN A 21 -14.41 6.59 2.78
CA GLN A 21 -14.33 5.80 1.54
C GLN A 21 -12.89 5.64 1.04
N GLY A 22 -11.91 6.31 1.66
CA GLY A 22 -10.51 6.19 1.24
C GLY A 22 -9.53 6.47 2.37
N ILE A 23 -8.38 5.79 2.30
CA ILE A 23 -7.25 5.91 3.22
C ILE A 23 -5.92 6.00 2.45
N ALA A 24 -5.01 6.85 2.92
CA ALA A 24 -3.65 6.93 2.41
C ALA A 24 -2.66 7.29 3.52
N ILE A 25 -1.39 6.95 3.34
CA ILE A 25 -0.34 7.18 4.35
C ILE A 25 0.78 8.00 3.71
N ASP A 26 1.26 9.05 4.39
CA ASP A 26 2.45 9.78 3.93
C ASP A 26 3.76 9.10 4.35
N SER A 27 4.88 9.54 3.77
CA SER A 27 6.21 9.01 4.08
C SER A 27 6.64 9.19 5.54
N ASN A 28 5.92 9.99 6.33
CA ASN A 28 6.18 10.19 7.77
C ASN A 28 5.28 9.30 8.64
N GLY A 29 4.45 8.43 8.04
CA GLY A 29 3.53 7.55 8.75
C GLY A 29 2.26 8.25 9.25
N ASN A 30 1.93 9.45 8.74
CA ASN A 30 0.63 10.05 9.04
C ASN A 30 -0.44 9.42 8.16
N VAL A 31 -1.60 9.18 8.76
CA VAL A 31 -2.75 8.54 8.10
C VAL A 31 -3.73 9.62 7.67
N PHE A 32 -4.17 9.56 6.43
CA PHE A 32 -5.23 10.39 5.88
C PHE A 32 -6.43 9.52 5.62
N ILE A 33 -7.61 9.97 6.04
CA ILE A 33 -8.89 9.37 5.65
C ILE A 33 -9.77 10.45 5.05
N SER A 34 -10.64 10.06 4.13
CA SER A 34 -11.49 10.99 3.40
C SER A 34 -12.80 10.31 3.01
N GLY A 35 -13.82 11.12 2.75
CA GLY A 35 -15.12 10.64 2.31
C GLY A 35 -16.14 11.77 2.20
N SER A 36 -17.42 11.39 2.14
CA SER A 36 -18.55 12.32 1.97
C SER A 36 -19.29 12.55 3.29
N THR A 37 -19.82 13.75 3.54
CA THR A 37 -20.54 14.13 4.76
C THR A 37 -21.78 14.94 4.45
N ARG A 38 -22.89 14.62 5.11
CA ARG A 38 -24.11 15.44 5.15
C ARG A 38 -24.14 16.41 6.33
N GLY A 39 -23.12 16.35 7.18
CA GLY A 39 -22.97 17.12 8.40
C GLY A 39 -21.73 18.01 8.38
N THR A 40 -21.24 18.33 9.58
CA THR A 40 -20.12 19.27 9.80
C THR A 40 -19.00 18.55 10.56
N LEU A 41 -17.96 18.12 9.83
CA LEU A 41 -16.81 17.39 10.38
C LEU A 41 -15.54 18.23 10.51
N GLY A 42 -15.48 19.38 9.82
CA GLY A 42 -14.36 20.31 9.93
C GLY A 42 -14.76 21.76 9.65
N ASN A 43 -15.48 21.97 8.55
CA ASN A 43 -16.00 23.27 8.13
C ASN A 43 -17.53 23.18 7.95
N THR A 44 -18.17 24.30 7.61
CA THR A 44 -19.62 24.34 7.39
C THR A 44 -20.02 23.45 6.21
N ASN A 45 -21.11 22.67 6.36
CA ASN A 45 -21.75 21.99 5.24
C ASN A 45 -22.46 22.99 4.34
N PHE A 46 -22.14 23.02 3.04
CA PHE A 46 -22.72 24.00 2.12
C PHE A 46 -23.93 23.48 1.35
N GLY A 47 -24.09 22.16 1.23
CA GLY A 47 -25.05 21.51 0.34
C GLY A 47 -25.79 20.31 0.95
N ASN A 48 -26.06 19.31 0.10
CA ASN A 48 -26.67 18.04 0.52
C ASN A 48 -25.62 17.01 0.95
N SER A 49 -24.40 17.13 0.43
CA SER A 49 -23.24 16.30 0.72
C SER A 49 -22.00 17.10 0.35
N ASP A 50 -21.04 17.19 1.27
CA ASP A 50 -19.72 17.80 1.06
C ASP A 50 -18.65 16.70 1.18
N THR A 51 -17.46 16.94 0.65
CA THR A 51 -16.30 16.08 0.88
C THR A 51 -15.47 16.58 2.06
N TRP A 52 -14.88 15.66 2.81
CA TRP A 52 -13.99 15.97 3.92
C TRP A 52 -12.74 15.09 3.89
N VAL A 53 -11.64 15.60 4.45
CA VAL A 53 -10.38 14.87 4.65
C VAL A 53 -9.85 15.16 6.05
N ALA A 54 -9.41 14.12 6.76
CA ALA A 54 -8.78 14.24 8.07
C ALA A 54 -7.39 13.61 8.06
N LYS A 55 -6.49 14.17 8.87
CA LYS A 55 -5.14 13.67 9.07
C LYS A 55 -4.95 13.23 10.52
N TYR A 56 -4.40 12.04 10.72
CA TYR A 56 -4.04 11.45 12.01
C TYR A 56 -2.54 11.19 12.08
N ASP A 57 -1.97 11.28 13.28
CA ASP A 57 -0.63 10.74 13.53
C ASP A 57 -0.67 9.21 13.68
N HIS A 58 0.51 8.59 13.77
CA HIS A 58 0.63 7.14 13.86
C HIS A 58 0.12 6.54 15.18
N GLN A 59 -0.24 7.37 16.18
CA GLN A 59 -0.93 6.97 17.41
C GLN A 59 -2.45 7.13 17.34
N GLY A 60 -2.99 7.58 16.20
CA GLY A 60 -4.41 7.82 16.03
C GLY A 60 -4.90 9.14 16.64
N ASN A 61 -4.02 10.11 16.89
CA ASN A 61 -4.47 11.46 17.27
C ASN A 61 -4.84 12.26 16.02
N LEU A 62 -6.06 12.81 16.00
CA LEU A 62 -6.50 13.72 14.94
C LEU A 62 -5.66 15.01 14.96
N LEU A 63 -4.98 15.31 13.85
CA LEU A 63 -4.15 16.50 13.67
C LEU A 63 -4.94 17.66 13.09
N TRP A 64 -5.74 17.40 12.05
CA TRP A 64 -6.62 18.38 11.41
C TRP A 64 -7.71 17.70 10.58
N THR A 65 -8.78 18.45 10.31
CA THR A 65 -9.84 18.09 9.35
C THR A 65 -10.10 19.27 8.42
N GLN A 66 -10.32 18.99 7.15
CA GLN A 66 -10.84 19.95 6.16
C GLN A 66 -12.14 19.40 5.58
N GLN A 67 -13.06 20.30 5.28
CA GLN A 67 -14.30 20.00 4.57
C GLN A 67 -14.52 21.07 3.50
N PHE A 68 -14.99 20.65 2.33
CA PHE A 68 -15.28 21.49 1.18
C PHE A 68 -16.40 20.89 0.34
N GLY A 69 -17.13 21.75 -0.35
CA GLY A 69 -18.23 21.38 -1.22
C GLY A 69 -18.87 22.64 -1.80
N THR A 70 -19.85 22.42 -2.65
CA THR A 70 -20.68 23.45 -3.25
C THR A 70 -22.01 23.53 -2.52
N SER A 71 -22.96 24.32 -3.02
CA SER A 71 -24.32 24.30 -2.48
C SER A 71 -25.15 23.07 -2.89
N ASN A 72 -24.54 22.12 -3.62
CA ASN A 72 -25.21 20.96 -4.19
C ASN A 72 -24.65 19.67 -3.57
N LEU A 73 -24.36 18.66 -4.39
CA LEU A 73 -23.83 17.38 -3.95
C LEU A 73 -22.41 17.27 -4.49
N ASP A 74 -21.50 16.94 -3.57
CA ASP A 74 -20.06 16.87 -3.77
C ASP A 74 -19.56 15.55 -3.16
N ASP A 75 -19.48 14.54 -4.02
CA ASP A 75 -19.12 13.18 -3.62
C ASP A 75 -17.61 12.97 -3.71
N PHE A 76 -17.08 12.25 -2.73
CA PHE A 76 -15.71 11.76 -2.70
C PHE A 76 -15.58 10.41 -3.39
N GLU A 77 -14.44 10.19 -4.07
CA GLU A 77 -14.16 8.94 -4.78
C GLU A 77 -12.74 8.40 -4.57
N GLY A 78 -11.73 9.26 -4.35
CA GLY A 78 -10.35 8.77 -4.23
C GLY A 78 -9.42 9.65 -3.40
N LEU A 79 -8.43 9.02 -2.78
CA LEU A 79 -7.42 9.65 -1.93
C LEU A 79 -6.03 9.07 -2.22
N ALA A 80 -5.02 9.94 -2.37
CA ALA A 80 -3.62 9.53 -2.52
C ALA A 80 -2.67 10.53 -1.85
N THR A 81 -1.46 10.08 -1.53
CA THR A 81 -0.36 10.92 -1.05
C THR A 81 0.79 10.94 -2.07
N ASP A 82 1.63 11.97 -2.03
CA ASP A 82 2.94 11.94 -2.71
C ASP A 82 4.10 11.78 -1.72
N ILE A 83 5.30 11.56 -2.26
CA ILE A 83 6.53 11.39 -1.48
C ILE A 83 6.91 12.61 -0.63
N ASN A 84 6.33 13.79 -0.90
CA ASN A 84 6.56 15.01 -0.12
C ASN A 84 5.50 15.20 0.98
N GLY A 85 4.56 14.27 1.12
CA GLY A 85 3.48 14.33 2.10
C GLY A 85 2.35 15.30 1.75
N HIS A 86 2.20 15.66 0.46
CA HIS A 86 0.94 16.26 0.01
C HIS A 86 -0.13 15.18 -0.10
N VAL A 87 -1.38 15.61 0.05
CA VAL A 87 -2.55 14.75 -0.10
C VAL A 87 -3.42 15.24 -1.26
N TYR A 88 -3.89 14.31 -2.07
CA TYR A 88 -4.73 14.52 -3.22
C TYR A 88 -6.05 13.82 -2.98
N ILE A 89 -7.14 14.53 -3.19
CA ILE A 89 -8.49 13.99 -3.11
C ILE A 89 -9.21 14.28 -4.40
N ALA A 90 -9.98 13.31 -4.88
CA ALA A 90 -10.75 13.40 -6.10
C ALA A 90 -12.19 12.95 -5.87
N GLY A 91 -13.08 13.43 -6.72
CA GLY A 91 -14.50 13.13 -6.62
C GLY A 91 -15.30 13.83 -7.72
N SER A 92 -16.59 13.99 -7.47
CA SER A 92 -17.57 14.50 -8.43
C SER A 92 -18.44 15.57 -7.80
N SER A 93 -18.84 16.58 -8.56
CA SER A 93 -19.64 17.69 -8.02
C SER A 93 -20.72 18.15 -8.99
N LEU A 94 -21.92 18.41 -8.45
CA LEU A 94 -23.01 19.11 -9.11
C LEU A 94 -22.92 20.63 -8.92
N GLY A 95 -21.71 21.21 -8.95
CA GLY A 95 -21.51 22.64 -8.88
C GLY A 95 -20.11 23.09 -9.31
N THR A 96 -19.87 24.40 -9.30
CA THR A 96 -18.55 24.95 -9.61
C THR A 96 -17.65 24.92 -8.38
N ILE A 97 -16.64 24.05 -8.39
CA ILE A 97 -15.54 24.09 -7.41
C ILE A 97 -14.48 25.08 -7.90
N GLU A 98 -14.07 24.96 -9.17
CA GLU A 98 -13.15 25.89 -9.84
C GLU A 98 -13.48 25.98 -11.34
N GLY A 99 -13.31 27.15 -11.95
CA GLY A 99 -13.51 27.30 -13.39
C GLY A 99 -14.98 27.47 -13.80
N THR A 100 -15.41 26.74 -14.85
CA THR A 100 -16.76 26.84 -15.42
C THR A 100 -17.45 25.48 -15.38
N PHE A 101 -18.43 25.34 -14.49
CA PHE A 101 -19.30 24.17 -14.38
C PHE A 101 -20.19 24.02 -15.63
N GLN A 102 -20.34 22.79 -16.13
CA GLN A 102 -21.35 22.46 -17.13
C GLN A 102 -22.71 22.20 -16.48
N ILE A 103 -23.70 21.76 -17.25
CA ILE A 103 -25.07 21.53 -16.74
C ILE A 103 -25.24 20.17 -16.00
N ASP A 104 -24.19 19.33 -15.98
CA ASP A 104 -24.13 17.99 -15.38
C ASP A 104 -23.07 17.90 -14.27
N SER A 105 -22.79 16.71 -13.71
CA SER A 105 -21.69 16.51 -12.75
C SER A 105 -20.33 16.58 -13.46
N ASP A 106 -19.39 17.32 -12.88
CA ASP A 106 -17.99 17.38 -13.32
C ASP A 106 -17.10 16.72 -12.25
N ALA A 107 -16.06 16.00 -12.69
CA ALA A 107 -15.04 15.47 -11.79
C ALA A 107 -14.12 16.60 -11.27
N TRP A 108 -13.48 16.38 -10.13
CA TRP A 108 -12.57 17.35 -9.54
C TRP A 108 -11.40 16.66 -8.81
N VAL A 109 -10.32 17.40 -8.60
CA VAL A 109 -9.19 17.01 -7.75
C VAL A 109 -8.66 18.22 -6.97
N ASN A 110 -8.43 18.04 -5.67
CA ASN A 110 -7.81 19.03 -4.80
C ASN A 110 -6.48 18.50 -4.25
N LYS A 111 -5.48 19.37 -4.15
CA LYS A 111 -4.19 19.09 -3.51
C LYS A 111 -4.05 19.92 -2.24
N TYR A 112 -3.70 19.28 -1.13
CA TYR A 112 -3.37 19.94 0.13
C TYR A 112 -1.92 19.67 0.53
N ASP A 113 -1.32 20.60 1.28
CA ASP A 113 -0.07 20.33 1.99
C ASP A 113 -0.27 19.48 3.24
N GLY A 114 0.83 19.02 3.83
CA GLY A 114 0.80 18.19 5.04
C GLY A 114 0.21 18.88 6.27
N GLN A 115 -0.02 20.20 6.22
CA GLN A 115 -0.66 21.02 7.25
C GLN A 115 -2.15 21.28 6.97
N GLY A 116 -2.69 20.77 5.85
CA GLY A 116 -4.10 20.90 5.48
C GLY A 116 -4.44 22.20 4.75
N ASN A 117 -3.45 22.93 4.23
CA ASN A 117 -3.73 24.09 3.36
C ASN A 117 -3.94 23.62 1.92
N LEU A 118 -5.02 24.08 1.29
CA LEU A 118 -5.27 23.86 -0.13
C LEU A 118 -4.20 24.57 -0.97
N LEU A 119 -3.51 23.82 -1.82
CA LEU A 119 -2.48 24.32 -2.73
C LEU A 119 -3.05 24.65 -4.11
N TRP A 120 -3.89 23.76 -4.65
CA TRP A 120 -4.63 23.97 -5.89
C TRP A 120 -5.84 23.05 -5.97
N SER A 121 -6.80 23.43 -6.81
CA SER A 121 -7.95 22.63 -7.21
C SER A 121 -7.98 22.54 -8.74
N GLN A 122 -8.60 21.51 -9.28
CA GLN A 122 -8.93 21.40 -10.71
C GLN A 122 -10.31 20.77 -10.84
N GLN A 123 -11.15 21.35 -11.68
CA GLN A 123 -12.40 20.74 -12.14
C GLN A 123 -12.20 20.30 -13.59
N LEU A 124 -12.60 19.07 -13.90
CA LEU A 124 -12.33 18.40 -15.16
C LEU A 124 -13.51 17.55 -15.59
N GLY A 125 -13.63 17.37 -16.90
CA GLY A 125 -14.74 16.64 -17.47
C GLY A 125 -14.81 16.79 -18.99
N PHE A 126 -15.82 16.16 -19.56
CA PHE A 126 -16.20 16.20 -20.96
C PHE A 126 -17.52 16.95 -21.10
N SER A 127 -18.26 16.76 -22.20
CA SER A 127 -19.47 17.53 -22.48
C SER A 127 -20.75 17.00 -21.82
N GLY A 128 -20.63 16.14 -20.81
CA GLY A 128 -21.77 15.46 -20.17
C GLY A 128 -21.46 15.13 -18.71
N PHE A 129 -22.15 14.14 -18.15
CA PHE A 129 -21.85 13.65 -16.81
C PHE A 129 -20.44 13.04 -16.75
N ASP A 130 -19.63 13.48 -15.80
CA ASP A 130 -18.30 12.98 -15.50
C ASP A 130 -18.20 12.65 -14.00
N SER A 131 -17.69 11.46 -13.72
CA SER A 131 -17.35 11.05 -12.36
C SER A 131 -15.90 10.63 -12.28
N ALA A 132 -15.17 11.08 -11.26
CA ALA A 132 -13.94 10.43 -10.85
C ALA A 132 -14.26 9.09 -10.18
N THR A 133 -13.31 8.17 -10.15
CA THR A 133 -13.36 6.93 -9.36
C THR A 133 -12.04 6.58 -8.68
N GLY A 134 -10.94 7.28 -9.03
CA GLY A 134 -9.67 7.06 -8.36
C GLY A 134 -8.67 8.19 -8.59
N VAL A 135 -7.69 8.28 -7.69
CA VAL A 135 -6.52 9.15 -7.82
C VAL A 135 -5.27 8.39 -7.40
N ALA A 136 -4.19 8.56 -8.16
CA ALA A 136 -2.88 8.03 -7.83
C ALA A 136 -1.78 9.04 -8.14
N THR A 137 -0.63 8.90 -7.49
CA THR A 137 0.58 9.67 -7.80
C THR A 137 1.69 8.75 -8.27
N ASP A 138 2.54 9.24 -9.18
CA ASP A 138 3.81 8.58 -9.51
C ASP A 138 4.97 9.11 -8.64
N LEU A 139 6.13 8.45 -8.72
CA LEU A 139 7.34 8.89 -8.00
C LEU A 139 7.84 10.29 -8.41
N GLY A 140 7.42 10.79 -9.58
CA GLY A 140 7.68 12.15 -10.02
C GLY A 140 6.73 13.20 -9.41
N GLY A 141 5.69 12.75 -8.71
CA GLY A 141 4.64 13.60 -8.15
C GLY A 141 3.59 14.04 -9.18
N ASN A 142 3.55 13.42 -10.37
CA ASN A 142 2.41 13.61 -11.28
C ASN A 142 1.19 12.90 -10.72
N VAL A 143 0.02 13.43 -11.05
CA VAL A 143 -1.26 12.96 -10.53
C VAL A 143 -2.08 12.36 -11.67
N TYR A 144 -2.62 11.17 -11.46
CA TYR A 144 -3.51 10.47 -12.39
C TYR A 144 -4.89 10.37 -11.76
N ILE A 145 -5.90 10.84 -12.48
CA ILE A 145 -7.31 10.72 -12.09
C ILE A 145 -7.99 9.82 -13.10
N SER A 146 -8.67 8.78 -12.64
CA SER A 146 -9.52 7.94 -13.49
C SER A 146 -10.99 8.16 -13.16
N GLY A 147 -11.85 7.76 -14.09
CA GLY A 147 -13.29 7.92 -13.94
C GLY A 147 -14.08 7.39 -15.12
N PHE A 148 -15.36 7.74 -15.19
CA PHE A 148 -16.21 7.49 -16.36
C PHE A 148 -17.00 8.73 -16.79
N THR A 149 -17.39 8.75 -18.05
CA THR A 149 -18.12 9.86 -18.67
C THR A 149 -19.25 9.38 -19.59
N ASN A 150 -20.32 10.17 -19.65
CA ASN A 150 -21.36 10.06 -20.70
C ASN A 150 -21.20 11.12 -21.81
N GLY A 151 -20.24 12.04 -21.66
CA GLY A 151 -19.91 13.09 -22.63
C GLY A 151 -19.00 12.60 -23.75
N ILE A 152 -19.46 11.61 -24.54
CA ILE A 152 -18.65 10.96 -25.58
C ILE A 152 -18.59 11.83 -26.85
N SER A 153 -17.39 11.89 -27.47
CA SER A 153 -17.16 12.65 -28.70
C SER A 153 -17.51 11.90 -30.01
N ASP A 154 -17.70 10.57 -29.96
CA ASP A 154 -18.05 9.73 -31.11
C ASP A 154 -19.35 8.93 -30.86
N GLU A 155 -20.31 9.02 -31.79
CA GLU A 155 -21.63 8.36 -31.74
C GLU A 155 -21.58 6.81 -31.79
N ALA A 156 -20.39 6.20 -31.80
CA ALA A 156 -20.19 4.76 -32.00
C ALA A 156 -20.57 3.88 -30.78
N ASN A 157 -20.59 4.44 -29.56
CA ASN A 157 -20.77 3.67 -28.32
C ASN A 157 -22.23 3.52 -27.86
N GLY A 158 -23.21 3.88 -28.68
CA GLY A 158 -24.62 3.59 -28.41
C GLY A 158 -25.22 4.26 -27.16
N GLY A 159 -24.51 5.22 -26.54
CA GLY A 159 -24.96 5.99 -25.38
C GLY A 159 -24.63 5.42 -24.00
N GLY A 160 -23.65 4.52 -23.87
CA GLY A 160 -23.14 4.02 -22.58
C GLY A 160 -22.00 4.85 -21.97
N SER A 161 -21.60 4.56 -20.73
CA SER A 161 -20.47 5.23 -20.06
C SER A 161 -19.12 4.79 -20.65
N VAL A 162 -18.15 5.69 -20.68
CA VAL A 162 -16.77 5.41 -21.14
C VAL A 162 -15.77 5.79 -20.05
N ALA A 163 -14.84 4.88 -19.75
CA ALA A 163 -13.76 5.15 -18.81
C ALA A 163 -12.81 6.24 -19.36
N TRP A 164 -12.25 7.07 -18.49
CA TRP A 164 -11.29 8.11 -18.87
C TRP A 164 -10.17 8.22 -17.86
N VAL A 165 -9.08 8.86 -18.28
CA VAL A 165 -7.94 9.19 -17.42
C VAL A 165 -7.40 10.58 -17.75
N THR A 166 -7.07 11.35 -16.70
CA THR A 166 -6.43 12.65 -16.79
C THR A 166 -5.13 12.65 -16.02
N LYS A 167 -4.08 13.28 -16.57
CA LYS A 167 -2.79 13.45 -15.90
C LYS A 167 -2.46 14.94 -15.70
N TYR A 168 -2.08 15.27 -14.47
CA TYR A 168 -1.56 16.59 -14.07
C TYR A 168 -0.10 16.48 -13.62
N ASP A 169 0.66 17.56 -13.80
CA ASP A 169 1.94 17.70 -13.10
C ASP A 169 1.75 18.07 -11.62
N VAL A 170 2.85 18.06 -10.86
CA VAL A 170 2.84 18.37 -9.42
C VAL A 170 2.38 19.81 -9.08
N GLN A 171 2.39 20.72 -10.06
CA GLN A 171 1.88 22.09 -9.94
C GLN A 171 0.40 22.23 -10.33
N GLY A 172 -0.25 21.15 -10.77
CA GLY A 172 -1.65 21.17 -11.19
C GLY A 172 -1.84 21.58 -12.66
N ASN A 173 -0.79 21.61 -13.48
CA ASN A 173 -0.97 21.86 -14.92
C ASN A 173 -1.40 20.57 -15.61
N LEU A 174 -2.44 20.66 -16.44
CA LEU A 174 -2.92 19.55 -17.26
C LEU A 174 -1.83 19.13 -18.26
N LEU A 175 -1.41 17.86 -18.20
CA LEU A 175 -0.49 17.26 -19.17
C LEU A 175 -1.27 16.65 -20.34
N TRP A 176 -2.28 15.83 -20.05
CA TRP A 176 -3.20 15.26 -21.03
C TRP A 176 -4.49 14.76 -20.36
N ASN A 177 -5.56 14.59 -21.16
CA ASN A 177 -6.84 14.00 -20.77
C ASN A 177 -7.34 13.11 -21.91
N GLN A 178 -7.74 11.87 -21.61
CA GLN A 178 -8.03 10.83 -22.59
C GLN A 178 -9.23 9.98 -22.17
N GLN A 179 -10.20 9.81 -23.09
CA GLN A 179 -11.21 8.74 -23.00
C GLN A 179 -10.58 7.42 -23.47
N LEU A 180 -10.88 6.33 -22.79
CA LEU A 180 -10.37 5.00 -23.11
C LEU A 180 -11.30 4.33 -24.14
N ASP A 181 -10.71 3.61 -25.10
CA ASP A 181 -11.44 3.11 -26.27
C ASP A 181 -12.26 1.87 -25.89
N ALA A 182 -13.57 2.05 -25.67
CA ALA A 182 -14.47 1.03 -25.16
C ALA A 182 -15.31 0.39 -26.28
N SER A 183 -15.18 -0.93 -26.47
CA SER A 183 -16.24 -1.70 -27.14
C SER A 183 -17.31 -2.09 -26.11
N GLY A 184 -18.17 -1.15 -25.73
CA GLY A 184 -19.19 -1.38 -24.69
C GLY A 184 -19.30 -0.19 -23.72
N SER A 185 -20.06 -0.38 -22.63
CA SER A 185 -20.07 0.57 -21.51
C SER A 185 -19.00 0.12 -20.52
N GLU A 186 -17.96 0.93 -20.36
CA GLU A 186 -16.82 0.67 -19.47
C GLU A 186 -16.80 1.74 -18.37
N ILE A 187 -16.77 1.31 -17.11
CA ILE A 187 -16.59 2.19 -15.96
C ILE A 187 -15.26 1.85 -15.29
N SER A 188 -14.50 2.87 -14.87
CA SER A 188 -13.30 2.70 -14.05
C SER A 188 -13.71 2.55 -12.59
N ALA A 189 -13.06 1.64 -11.86
CA ALA A 189 -13.17 1.52 -10.40
C ALA A 189 -12.00 2.21 -9.68
N GLY A 190 -10.81 2.27 -10.29
CA GLY A 190 -9.66 2.92 -9.65
C GLY A 190 -8.43 3.01 -10.55
N VAL A 191 -7.41 3.71 -10.07
CA VAL A 191 -6.12 3.89 -10.74
C VAL A 191 -4.96 3.73 -9.76
N THR A 192 -3.85 3.17 -10.23
CA THR A 192 -2.59 3.07 -9.48
C THR A 192 -1.39 3.23 -10.42
N THR A 193 -0.18 3.45 -9.88
CA THR A 193 1.05 3.57 -10.67
C THR A 193 2.13 2.61 -10.20
N ASP A 194 2.95 2.11 -11.13
CA ASP A 194 4.13 1.32 -10.79
C ASP A 194 5.38 2.18 -10.60
N ILE A 195 6.45 1.55 -10.10
CA ILE A 195 7.76 2.18 -9.89
C ILE A 195 8.44 2.65 -11.20
N HIS A 196 7.96 2.18 -12.35
CA HIS A 196 8.48 2.54 -13.67
C HIS A 196 7.72 3.72 -14.30
N GLY A 197 6.68 4.23 -13.64
CA GLY A 197 5.85 5.33 -14.12
C GLY A 197 4.74 4.92 -15.09
N ASN A 198 4.47 3.62 -15.24
CA ASN A 198 3.26 3.14 -15.88
C ASN A 198 2.08 3.30 -14.92
N PHE A 199 0.87 3.36 -15.46
CA PHE A 199 -0.35 3.35 -14.65
C PHE A 199 -1.27 2.22 -15.06
N TYR A 200 -2.08 1.80 -14.09
CA TYR A 200 -3.04 0.72 -14.24
C TYR A 200 -4.41 1.23 -13.85
N ILE A 201 -5.42 0.82 -14.61
CA ILE A 201 -6.82 1.10 -14.30
C ILE A 201 -7.54 -0.25 -14.24
N SER A 202 -8.39 -0.40 -13.23
CA SER A 202 -9.36 -1.48 -13.18
C SER A 202 -10.77 -0.93 -13.25
N GLY A 203 -11.73 -1.80 -13.54
CA GLY A 203 -13.13 -1.41 -13.55
C GLY A 203 -14.01 -2.50 -14.14
N ASP A 204 -15.19 -2.11 -14.62
CA ASP A 204 -16.19 -3.05 -15.08
C ASP A 204 -16.61 -2.78 -16.52
N THR A 205 -16.87 -3.83 -17.28
CA THR A 205 -17.50 -3.75 -18.60
C THR A 205 -18.91 -4.32 -18.51
N THR A 206 -19.90 -3.45 -18.79
CA THR A 206 -21.28 -3.90 -19.03
C THR A 206 -21.52 -3.99 -20.53
N ARG A 207 -21.76 -5.22 -21.02
CA ARG A 207 -22.12 -5.41 -22.43
C ARG A 207 -23.58 -5.02 -22.62
N SER A 208 -23.83 -4.11 -23.56
CA SER A 208 -25.19 -3.69 -23.91
C SER A 208 -26.06 -4.93 -24.26
N ASN A 209 -27.13 -5.15 -23.48
CA ASN A 209 -28.07 -6.28 -23.56
C ASN A 209 -27.65 -7.62 -22.91
N SER A 210 -26.66 -7.65 -22.02
CA SER A 210 -26.45 -8.78 -21.10
C SER A 210 -26.60 -8.36 -19.64
N GLU A 211 -27.08 -9.28 -18.79
CA GLU A 211 -27.02 -9.16 -17.32
C GLU A 211 -25.60 -9.45 -16.77
N ASN A 212 -24.58 -9.51 -17.64
CA ASN A 212 -23.20 -9.85 -17.25
C ASN A 212 -22.36 -8.56 -17.14
N THR A 213 -21.72 -8.40 -15.98
CA THR A 213 -20.71 -7.37 -15.68
C THR A 213 -19.40 -8.10 -15.43
N ASN A 214 -18.33 -7.68 -16.09
CA ASN A 214 -17.02 -8.31 -15.93
C ASN A 214 -15.98 -7.29 -15.47
N ALA A 215 -15.19 -7.68 -14.48
CA ALA A 215 -14.02 -6.91 -14.08
C ALA A 215 -12.96 -6.92 -15.18
N TRP A 216 -12.23 -5.82 -15.33
CA TRP A 216 -11.09 -5.71 -16.23
C TRP A 216 -9.95 -4.94 -15.56
N VAL A 217 -8.74 -5.13 -16.09
CA VAL A 217 -7.55 -4.36 -15.72
C VAL A 217 -6.74 -4.06 -16.98
N ALA A 218 -6.26 -2.83 -17.10
CA ALA A 218 -5.45 -2.38 -18.22
C ALA A 218 -4.23 -1.60 -17.74
N LYS A 219 -3.10 -1.80 -18.43
CA LYS A 219 -1.83 -1.11 -18.19
C LYS A 219 -1.54 -0.13 -19.31
N TYR A 220 -1.08 1.06 -18.95
CA TYR A 220 -0.71 2.13 -19.86
C TYR A 220 0.67 2.68 -19.51
N ASP A 221 1.38 3.22 -20.50
CA ASP A 221 2.61 3.98 -20.25
C ASP A 221 2.31 5.40 -19.72
N ALA A 222 3.35 6.13 -19.31
CA ALA A 222 3.24 7.48 -18.76
C ALA A 222 2.64 8.52 -19.74
N GLU A 223 2.62 8.20 -21.04
CA GLU A 223 2.08 9.01 -22.12
C GLU A 223 0.61 8.67 -22.44
N GLY A 224 0.02 7.66 -21.79
CA GLY A 224 -1.37 7.25 -21.99
C GLY A 224 -1.58 6.20 -23.08
N ASN A 225 -0.51 5.58 -23.59
CA ASN A 225 -0.64 4.50 -24.58
C ASN A 225 -0.94 3.18 -23.87
N LEU A 226 -1.96 2.46 -24.36
CA LEU A 226 -2.29 1.12 -23.88
C LEU A 226 -1.15 0.14 -24.16
N LEU A 227 -0.67 -0.53 -23.11
CA LEU A 227 0.33 -1.60 -23.20
C LEU A 227 -0.35 -2.97 -23.30
N TRP A 228 -1.32 -3.24 -22.41
CA TRP A 228 -2.13 -4.45 -22.42
C TRP A 228 -3.43 -4.25 -21.62
N ASN A 229 -4.44 -5.09 -21.88
CA ASN A 229 -5.63 -5.22 -21.03
C ASN A 229 -5.98 -6.70 -20.82
N GLN A 230 -6.68 -6.98 -19.72
CA GLN A 230 -7.21 -8.28 -19.36
C GLN A 230 -8.62 -8.13 -18.83
N GLN A 231 -9.48 -9.10 -19.15
CA GLN A 231 -10.81 -9.25 -18.58
C GLN A 231 -10.78 -10.45 -17.64
N LEU A 232 -11.37 -10.30 -16.46
CA LEU A 232 -11.64 -11.38 -15.52
C LEU A 232 -13.12 -11.75 -15.67
N ASP A 233 -13.39 -13.00 -16.02
CA ASP A 233 -14.73 -13.49 -16.36
C ASP A 233 -14.99 -14.78 -15.58
N SER A 234 -16.12 -14.86 -14.90
CA SER A 234 -16.67 -16.07 -14.29
C SER A 234 -17.54 -16.82 -15.32
N ALA A 235 -18.43 -17.73 -14.90
CA ALA A 235 -19.24 -18.46 -15.88
C ALA A 235 -20.35 -17.55 -16.48
N GLU A 236 -20.88 -17.92 -17.65
CA GLU A 236 -21.90 -17.13 -18.35
C GLU A 236 -23.11 -16.77 -17.46
N ALA A 237 -23.39 -15.47 -17.30
CA ALA A 237 -24.49 -14.81 -16.56
C ALA A 237 -24.25 -14.51 -15.06
N GLU A 238 -23.00 -14.35 -14.66
CA GLU A 238 -22.58 -13.92 -13.32
C GLU A 238 -22.15 -12.42 -13.33
N PHE A 239 -22.11 -11.80 -12.16
CA PHE A 239 -21.67 -10.41 -11.95
C PHE A 239 -20.33 -10.41 -11.24
N ASP A 240 -19.28 -9.96 -11.92
CA ASP A 240 -17.96 -9.71 -11.37
C ASP A 240 -17.68 -8.20 -11.46
N TYR A 241 -17.53 -7.54 -10.32
CA TYR A 241 -17.18 -6.12 -10.28
C TYR A 241 -15.87 -5.89 -9.54
N SER A 242 -15.04 -4.99 -10.07
CA SER A 242 -13.81 -4.51 -9.43
C SER A 242 -14.12 -3.26 -8.61
N GLN A 243 -13.51 -3.15 -7.43
CA GLN A 243 -13.59 -1.95 -6.58
C GLN A 243 -12.23 -1.28 -6.39
N ALA A 244 -11.15 -2.06 -6.32
CA ALA A 244 -9.85 -1.51 -5.98
C ALA A 244 -8.70 -2.12 -6.80
N VAL A 245 -7.64 -1.33 -7.00
CA VAL A 245 -6.43 -1.71 -7.73
C VAL A 245 -5.17 -1.20 -7.02
N THR A 246 -4.12 -2.01 -6.98
CA THR A 246 -2.81 -1.62 -6.45
C THR A 246 -1.67 -2.36 -7.17
N THR A 247 -0.44 -1.91 -7.00
CA THR A 247 0.76 -2.57 -7.52
C THR A 247 1.75 -2.87 -6.41
N ASP A 248 2.54 -3.92 -6.59
CA ASP A 248 3.72 -4.17 -5.75
C ASP A 248 4.99 -3.53 -6.33
N LEU A 249 6.09 -3.58 -5.56
CA LEU A 249 7.39 -3.07 -5.98
C LEU A 249 8.04 -3.88 -7.11
N SER A 250 7.52 -5.08 -7.43
CA SER A 250 7.96 -5.89 -8.56
C SER A 250 7.25 -5.54 -9.87
N GLY A 251 6.25 -4.64 -9.82
CA GLY A 251 5.45 -4.24 -10.98
C GLY A 251 4.29 -5.19 -11.31
N ASN A 252 3.93 -6.09 -10.38
CA ASN A 252 2.69 -6.85 -10.48
C ASN A 252 1.51 -5.94 -10.10
N VAL A 253 0.34 -6.20 -10.69
CA VAL A 253 -0.90 -5.50 -10.36
C VAL A 253 -1.88 -6.45 -9.71
N TYR A 254 -2.60 -5.93 -8.72
CA TYR A 254 -3.63 -6.65 -7.98
C TYR A 254 -4.94 -5.88 -8.11
N ILE A 255 -6.02 -6.62 -8.35
CA ILE A 255 -7.38 -6.09 -8.37
C ILE A 255 -8.26 -6.91 -7.43
N ALA A 256 -9.21 -6.25 -6.78
CA ALA A 256 -10.17 -6.88 -5.88
C ALA A 256 -11.57 -6.29 -6.05
N GLY A 257 -12.58 -7.07 -5.64
CA GLY A 257 -13.97 -6.67 -5.70
C GLY A 257 -14.92 -7.76 -5.22
N GLY A 258 -16.14 -7.79 -5.77
CA GLY A 258 -17.18 -8.78 -5.43
C GLY A 258 -17.65 -9.59 -6.63
N THR A 259 -18.16 -10.80 -6.37
CA THR A 259 -18.74 -11.69 -7.38
C THR A 259 -19.93 -12.47 -6.85
N ASN A 260 -21.02 -12.61 -7.62
CA ASN A 260 -22.06 -13.62 -7.34
C ASN A 260 -21.81 -14.95 -8.06
N GLY A 261 -20.66 -15.04 -8.73
CA GLY A 261 -20.22 -16.15 -9.54
C GLY A 261 -19.05 -16.91 -8.94
N SER A 262 -18.47 -17.76 -9.78
CA SER A 262 -17.33 -18.62 -9.43
C SER A 262 -16.10 -18.25 -10.26
N ILE A 263 -15.22 -17.40 -9.70
CA ILE A 263 -13.97 -16.98 -10.37
C ILE A 263 -12.87 -18.04 -10.16
N ASP A 264 -12.62 -18.40 -8.90
CA ASP A 264 -11.63 -19.42 -8.51
C ASP A 264 -12.31 -20.61 -7.81
N ARG A 265 -13.05 -20.29 -6.75
CA ARG A 265 -13.84 -21.23 -5.97
C ARG A 265 -15.31 -21.07 -6.30
N GLY A 266 -16.12 -22.07 -5.96
CA GLY A 266 -17.57 -21.93 -6.11
C GLY A 266 -18.10 -20.84 -5.16
N ASN A 267 -19.04 -20.03 -5.63
CA ASN A 267 -19.72 -19.03 -4.81
C ASN A 267 -20.28 -19.66 -3.51
N ALA A 268 -19.96 -19.08 -2.37
CA ALA A 268 -20.35 -19.59 -1.06
C ALA A 268 -21.75 -19.12 -0.61
N GLY A 269 -22.28 -18.06 -1.22
CA GLY A 269 -23.46 -17.35 -0.73
C GLY A 269 -24.16 -16.49 -1.78
N LEU A 270 -24.25 -15.18 -1.52
CA LEU A 270 -24.86 -14.21 -2.41
C LEU A 270 -23.80 -13.53 -3.28
N ASN A 271 -22.90 -12.79 -2.63
CA ASN A 271 -21.71 -12.18 -3.23
C ASN A 271 -20.52 -12.60 -2.38
N ASP A 272 -19.42 -12.95 -3.02
CA ASP A 272 -18.15 -13.26 -2.38
C ASP A 272 -17.09 -12.21 -2.77
N ALA A 273 -16.17 -11.91 -1.86
CA ALA A 273 -15.00 -11.11 -2.17
C ALA A 273 -14.02 -11.91 -3.04
N TRP A 274 -13.28 -11.23 -3.91
CA TRP A 274 -12.22 -11.85 -4.69
C TRP A 274 -11.00 -10.93 -4.83
N VAL A 275 -9.85 -11.53 -5.11
CA VAL A 275 -8.59 -10.85 -5.44
C VAL A 275 -7.88 -11.59 -6.57
N ALA A 276 -7.31 -10.86 -7.53
CA ALA A 276 -6.54 -11.40 -8.64
C ALA A 276 -5.21 -10.68 -8.78
N LYS A 277 -4.14 -11.43 -9.11
CA LYS A 277 -2.80 -10.90 -9.35
C LYS A 277 -2.36 -11.14 -10.80
N TYR A 278 -1.84 -10.10 -11.44
CA TYR A 278 -1.23 -10.17 -12.77
C TYR A 278 0.22 -9.71 -12.71
N ASP A 279 1.08 -10.29 -13.54
CA ASP A 279 2.45 -9.80 -13.71
C ASP A 279 2.53 -8.50 -14.54
N GLY A 280 3.73 -7.93 -14.64
CA GLY A 280 3.97 -6.68 -15.37
C GLY A 280 3.67 -6.76 -16.87
N GLU A 281 3.64 -7.98 -17.42
CA GLU A 281 3.29 -8.32 -18.80
C GLU A 281 1.79 -8.63 -19.00
N GLY A 282 1.01 -8.67 -17.92
CA GLY A 282 -0.44 -8.90 -17.95
C GLY A 282 -0.85 -10.37 -17.93
N ASN A 283 0.03 -11.29 -17.54
CA ASN A 283 -0.35 -12.69 -17.32
C ASN A 283 -0.99 -12.83 -15.93
N LEU A 284 -2.16 -13.48 -15.88
CA LEU A 284 -2.81 -13.85 -14.61
C LEU A 284 -1.96 -14.88 -13.87
N LEU A 285 -1.51 -14.55 -12.66
CA LEU A 285 -0.69 -15.42 -11.82
C LEU A 285 -1.56 -16.29 -10.90
N TRP A 286 -2.55 -15.68 -10.26
CA TRP A 286 -3.52 -16.38 -9.41
C TRP A 286 -4.76 -15.51 -9.15
N THR A 287 -5.83 -16.17 -8.70
CA THR A 287 -7.09 -15.60 -8.23
C THR A 287 -7.49 -16.32 -6.96
N GLU A 288 -8.03 -15.60 -5.98
CA GLU A 288 -8.62 -16.20 -4.78
C GLU A 288 -9.98 -15.57 -4.50
N GLN A 289 -10.90 -16.40 -4.01
CA GLN A 289 -12.26 -16.01 -3.63
C GLN A 289 -12.49 -16.33 -2.15
N LEU A 290 -13.06 -15.36 -1.43
CA LEU A 290 -13.27 -15.38 0.01
C LEU A 290 -14.70 -14.91 0.31
N GLY A 291 -15.53 -15.80 0.83
CA GLY A 291 -16.92 -15.49 1.13
C GLY A 291 -17.58 -16.47 2.09
N THR A 292 -18.77 -16.11 2.50
CA THR A 292 -19.64 -16.80 3.45
C THR A 292 -20.96 -17.17 2.76
N VAL A 293 -21.98 -17.56 3.53
CA VAL A 293 -23.34 -17.74 2.98
C VAL A 293 -24.07 -16.41 2.74
N GLY A 294 -23.52 -15.29 3.22
CA GLY A 294 -24.08 -13.95 3.14
C GLY A 294 -23.58 -13.15 1.93
N ASN A 295 -23.54 -11.82 2.08
CA ASN A 295 -22.80 -10.95 1.17
C ASN A 295 -21.43 -10.67 1.78
N ASP A 296 -20.41 -10.75 0.94
CA ASP A 296 -19.03 -10.43 1.22
C ASP A 296 -18.48 -9.67 0.01
N ALA A 297 -17.76 -8.58 0.25
CA ALA A 297 -17.12 -7.82 -0.82
C ALA A 297 -15.76 -7.31 -0.34
N ALA A 298 -14.80 -7.20 -1.25
CA ALA A 298 -13.57 -6.45 -1.02
C ALA A 298 -13.70 -5.05 -1.62
N GLU A 299 -13.48 -4.03 -0.79
CA GLU A 299 -13.58 -2.62 -1.15
C GLU A 299 -12.21 -1.91 -1.15
N GLY A 300 -11.27 -2.38 -0.31
CA GLY A 300 -9.91 -1.86 -0.23
C GLY A 300 -8.85 -2.89 -0.62
N ILE A 301 -7.73 -2.44 -1.21
CA ILE A 301 -6.55 -3.27 -1.48
C ILE A 301 -5.23 -2.52 -1.30
N THR A 302 -4.23 -3.17 -0.72
CA THR A 302 -2.84 -2.65 -0.65
C THR A 302 -1.81 -3.78 -0.64
N THR A 303 -0.53 -3.47 -0.88
CA THR A 303 0.57 -4.45 -0.80
C THR A 303 1.67 -3.97 0.13
N ASP A 304 2.38 -4.90 0.76
CA ASP A 304 3.60 -4.59 1.51
C ASP A 304 4.85 -4.73 0.63
N SER A 305 6.00 -4.38 1.21
CA SER A 305 7.30 -4.48 0.53
C SER A 305 7.73 -5.91 0.20
N GLU A 306 7.08 -6.92 0.79
CA GLU A 306 7.35 -8.35 0.56
C GLU A 306 6.44 -8.92 -0.55
N GLY A 307 5.52 -8.10 -1.08
CA GLY A 307 4.56 -8.51 -2.11
C GLY A 307 3.36 -9.29 -1.57
N ASN A 308 3.18 -9.30 -0.24
CA ASN A 308 1.93 -9.75 0.35
C ASN A 308 0.84 -8.73 0.04
N VAL A 309 -0.40 -9.20 -0.14
CA VAL A 309 -1.56 -8.35 -0.41
C VAL A 309 -2.53 -8.36 0.75
N TYR A 310 -3.12 -7.21 1.01
CA TYR A 310 -4.15 -7.01 2.02
C TYR A 310 -5.41 -6.54 1.30
N ILE A 311 -6.52 -7.18 1.60
CA ILE A 311 -7.85 -6.75 1.14
C ILE A 311 -8.75 -6.52 2.35
N SER A 312 -9.61 -5.51 2.28
CA SER A 312 -10.59 -5.18 3.32
C SER A 312 -11.97 -4.97 2.73
N GLY A 313 -13.01 -5.10 3.55
CA GLY A 313 -14.38 -4.93 3.10
C GLY A 313 -15.40 -5.18 4.20
N PHE A 314 -16.58 -5.64 3.81
CA PHE A 314 -17.66 -6.02 4.73
C PHE A 314 -18.11 -7.48 4.53
N THR A 315 -18.68 -8.06 5.58
CA THR A 315 -19.30 -9.40 5.57
C THR A 315 -20.59 -9.40 6.39
N ASN A 316 -21.62 -10.08 5.92
CA ASN A 316 -22.89 -10.23 6.67
C ASN A 316 -22.90 -11.42 7.63
N GLU A 317 -21.83 -12.21 7.67
CA GLU A 317 -21.77 -13.46 8.41
C GLU A 317 -20.39 -13.61 9.10
N THR A 318 -20.15 -14.79 9.68
CA THR A 318 -18.86 -15.12 10.29
C THR A 318 -17.86 -15.56 9.22
N LEU A 319 -17.00 -14.64 8.79
CA LEU A 319 -15.88 -14.89 7.87
C LEU A 319 -14.60 -15.26 8.63
N GLY A 320 -14.34 -14.57 9.74
CA GLY A 320 -13.23 -14.84 10.65
C GLY A 320 -13.75 -15.05 12.07
N GLU A 321 -13.72 -13.99 12.87
CA GLU A 321 -14.34 -13.96 14.18
C GLU A 321 -15.87 -13.85 14.09
N ALA A 322 -16.57 -14.10 15.20
CA ALA A 322 -18.03 -14.12 15.21
C ALA A 322 -18.63 -12.77 14.80
N ASN A 323 -19.62 -12.80 13.90
CA ASN A 323 -20.31 -11.61 13.45
C ASN A 323 -20.97 -10.86 14.63
N ALA A 324 -20.73 -9.56 14.72
CA ALA A 324 -21.11 -8.72 15.85
C ALA A 324 -22.55 -8.20 15.76
N GLY A 325 -23.15 -8.18 14.57
CA GLY A 325 -24.41 -7.48 14.32
C GLY A 325 -24.91 -7.58 12.88
N GLY A 326 -24.98 -6.44 12.20
CA GLY A 326 -25.34 -6.36 10.79
C GLY A 326 -24.17 -6.85 9.92
N SER A 327 -23.73 -5.98 9.03
CA SER A 327 -22.47 -6.15 8.30
C SER A 327 -21.30 -5.83 9.23
N ASP A 328 -20.23 -6.60 9.18
CA ASP A 328 -18.99 -6.32 9.92
C ASP A 328 -17.85 -5.99 8.97
N ALA A 329 -16.94 -5.12 9.42
CA ALA A 329 -15.68 -4.86 8.75
C ALA A 329 -14.74 -6.07 8.86
N TRP A 330 -13.97 -6.32 7.82
CA TRP A 330 -12.92 -7.35 7.84
C TRP A 330 -11.69 -6.93 7.04
N VAL A 331 -10.58 -7.60 7.34
CA VAL A 331 -9.34 -7.52 6.56
C VAL A 331 -8.70 -8.91 6.47
N ALA A 332 -8.16 -9.24 5.30
CA ALA A 332 -7.42 -10.48 5.06
C ALA A 332 -6.06 -10.20 4.45
N LYS A 333 -5.06 -11.00 4.82
CA LYS A 333 -3.72 -10.98 4.23
C LYS A 333 -3.47 -12.25 3.44
N TYR A 334 -2.98 -12.11 2.21
CA TYR A 334 -2.47 -13.20 1.39
C TYR A 334 -0.97 -13.01 1.16
N ASP A 335 -0.23 -14.13 1.06
CA ASP A 335 1.15 -14.07 0.63
C ASP A 335 1.29 -13.76 -0.87
N SER A 336 2.52 -13.56 -1.34
CA SER A 336 2.79 -13.25 -2.76
C SER A 336 2.33 -14.32 -3.75
N ASN A 337 2.07 -15.55 -3.28
CA ASN A 337 1.62 -16.70 -4.04
C ASN A 337 0.10 -16.95 -3.95
N GLY A 338 -0.64 -16.09 -3.24
CA GLY A 338 -2.09 -16.20 -3.08
C GLY A 338 -2.52 -17.09 -1.92
N ASN A 339 -1.63 -17.50 -1.01
CA ASN A 339 -2.07 -18.24 0.18
C ASN A 339 -2.64 -17.28 1.22
N LEU A 340 -3.89 -17.50 1.62
CA LEU A 340 -4.51 -16.77 2.75
C LEU A 340 -3.73 -17.06 4.04
N LEU A 341 -3.15 -16.01 4.64
CA LEU A 341 -2.38 -16.09 5.87
C LEU A 341 -3.28 -15.92 7.10
N TRP A 342 -4.14 -14.90 7.10
CA TRP A 342 -5.09 -14.64 8.17
C TRP A 342 -6.22 -13.74 7.70
N THR A 343 -7.32 -13.75 8.47
CA THR A 343 -8.44 -12.84 8.36
C THR A 343 -8.78 -12.33 9.76
N GLU A 344 -9.06 -11.04 9.88
CA GLU A 344 -9.60 -10.40 11.09
C GLU A 344 -10.95 -9.79 10.74
N GLN A 345 -11.96 -10.02 11.59
CA GLN A 345 -13.31 -9.47 11.46
C GLN A 345 -13.69 -8.75 12.76
N PHE A 346 -14.27 -7.56 12.64
CA PHE A 346 -14.72 -6.77 13.79
C PHE A 346 -15.86 -5.84 13.40
N GLY A 347 -16.74 -5.55 14.36
CA GLY A 347 -17.93 -4.75 14.13
C GLY A 347 -18.64 -4.38 15.42
N SER A 348 -19.76 -3.71 15.26
CA SER A 348 -20.73 -3.33 16.27
C SER A 348 -22.01 -4.15 16.10
N PRO A 349 -23.04 -3.97 16.95
CA PRO A 349 -24.34 -4.60 16.73
C PRO A 349 -25.11 -4.09 15.49
N GLU A 350 -24.68 -2.98 14.88
CA GLU A 350 -25.29 -2.37 13.69
C GLU A 350 -24.44 -2.68 12.44
N ASP A 351 -24.58 -1.93 11.35
CA ASP A 351 -23.78 -2.11 10.14
C ASP A 351 -22.41 -1.38 10.24
N ASP A 352 -21.36 -2.09 9.85
CA ASP A 352 -19.96 -1.66 9.83
C ASP A 352 -19.28 -2.13 8.54
N ASP A 353 -18.54 -1.25 7.86
CA ASP A 353 -17.77 -1.59 6.67
C ASP A 353 -16.33 -1.10 6.75
N SER A 354 -15.44 -1.67 5.93
CA SER A 354 -14.10 -1.14 5.68
C SER A 354 -13.89 -0.88 4.20
N GLN A 355 -13.92 0.39 3.81
CA GLN A 355 -13.74 0.84 2.42
C GLN A 355 -12.28 1.07 2.04
N GLY A 356 -11.37 1.20 3.02
CA GLY A 356 -9.97 1.52 2.77
C GLY A 356 -9.00 0.70 3.61
N VAL A 357 -7.89 0.28 2.98
CA VAL A 357 -6.75 -0.34 3.64
C VAL A 357 -5.43 0.27 3.14
N ALA A 358 -4.51 0.58 4.05
CA ALA A 358 -3.18 1.05 3.72
C ALA A 358 -2.14 0.48 4.69
N ILE A 359 -0.91 0.28 4.20
CA ILE A 359 0.21 -0.19 5.01
C ILE A 359 1.38 0.80 4.91
N ASP A 360 1.99 1.13 6.05
CA ASP A 360 3.16 2.01 6.07
C ASP A 360 4.46 1.23 5.75
N SER A 361 5.55 1.96 5.55
CA SER A 361 6.89 1.37 5.30
C SER A 361 7.46 0.57 6.49
N ASN A 362 6.83 0.65 7.66
CA ASN A 362 7.16 -0.15 8.83
C ASN A 362 6.31 -1.42 8.96
N GLY A 363 5.36 -1.65 8.05
CA GLY A 363 4.45 -2.78 8.07
C GLY A 363 3.22 -2.58 8.98
N SER A 364 2.97 -1.35 9.45
CA SER A 364 1.79 -1.00 10.23
C SER A 364 0.57 -0.91 9.30
N LEU A 365 -0.45 -1.71 9.61
CA LEU A 365 -1.68 -1.80 8.83
C LEU A 365 -2.74 -0.84 9.38
N TYR A 366 -3.37 -0.09 8.48
CA TYR A 366 -4.44 0.84 8.80
C TYR A 366 -5.66 0.57 7.95
N LEU A 367 -6.83 0.75 8.56
CA LEU A 367 -8.13 0.59 7.91
C LEU A 367 -8.97 1.83 8.12
N SER A 368 -9.88 2.11 7.19
CA SER A 368 -10.95 3.08 7.35
C SER A 368 -12.27 2.55 6.80
N GLY A 369 -13.36 3.14 7.26
CA GLY A 369 -14.71 2.82 6.80
C GLY A 369 -15.76 3.58 7.59
N SER A 370 -17.00 3.09 7.55
CA SER A 370 -18.16 3.70 8.18
C SER A 370 -18.81 2.74 9.17
N THR A 371 -19.52 3.28 10.18
CA THR A 371 -20.23 2.51 11.21
C THR A 371 -21.54 3.19 11.61
N GLU A 372 -22.63 2.43 11.68
CA GLU A 372 -23.90 2.88 12.28
C GLU A 372 -23.92 2.70 13.81
N GLY A 373 -22.84 2.19 14.40
CA GLY A 373 -22.79 1.77 15.79
C GLY A 373 -21.57 2.27 16.58
N ASN A 374 -21.53 1.83 17.85
CA ASN A 374 -20.44 2.14 18.77
C ASN A 374 -19.33 1.08 18.64
N LEU A 375 -18.49 1.18 17.60
CA LEU A 375 -17.34 0.31 17.37
C LEU A 375 -16.29 0.40 18.50
N ASP A 376 -15.76 1.61 18.75
CA ASP A 376 -14.90 1.94 19.92
C ASP A 376 -15.17 3.37 20.44
N GLY A 377 -16.02 4.12 19.73
CA GLY A 377 -16.44 5.47 20.06
C GLY A 377 -17.93 5.57 20.34
N VAL A 378 -18.42 6.80 20.42
CA VAL A 378 -19.85 7.09 20.47
C VAL A 378 -20.28 7.44 19.05
N ASN A 379 -21.24 6.71 18.50
CA ASN A 379 -21.92 7.09 17.28
C ASN A 379 -22.76 8.36 17.53
N PHE A 380 -22.59 9.37 16.67
CA PHE A 380 -23.19 10.69 16.84
C PHE A 380 -24.56 10.84 16.15
N GLY A 381 -25.00 9.88 15.35
CA GLY A 381 -26.24 9.96 14.59
C GLY A 381 -26.40 8.87 13.53
N GLY A 382 -26.14 9.23 12.27
CA GLY A 382 -26.20 8.31 11.13
C GLY A 382 -24.96 7.41 11.10
N GLU A 383 -24.45 7.14 9.91
CA GLU A 383 -23.14 6.51 9.73
C GLU A 383 -22.04 7.47 10.16
N ASP A 384 -21.09 7.00 10.98
CA ASP A 384 -19.89 7.75 11.36
C ASP A 384 -18.64 7.13 10.73
N ALA A 385 -17.70 7.97 10.33
CA ALA A 385 -16.42 7.53 9.81
C ALA A 385 -15.54 6.95 10.91
N TRP A 386 -14.72 5.97 10.59
CA TRP A 386 -13.72 5.43 11.50
C TRP A 386 -12.37 5.18 10.82
N VAL A 387 -11.33 5.17 11.64
CA VAL A 387 -9.97 4.74 11.29
C VAL A 387 -9.40 3.86 12.38
N ALA A 388 -8.70 2.80 11.98
CA ALA A 388 -8.08 1.84 12.90
C ALA A 388 -6.63 1.54 12.52
N GLN A 389 -5.83 1.19 13.52
CA GLN A 389 -4.55 0.50 13.32
C GLN A 389 -4.69 -0.94 13.78
N ILE A 390 -4.27 -1.87 12.93
CA ILE A 390 -4.33 -3.31 13.17
C ILE A 390 -2.90 -3.85 13.25
N SER A 391 -2.62 -4.61 14.30
CA SER A 391 -1.39 -5.40 14.43
C SER A 391 -1.49 -6.68 13.62
N GLN A 392 -0.36 -7.18 13.13
CA GLN A 392 -0.35 -8.46 12.42
C GLN A 392 -0.21 -9.62 13.41
N PRO A 393 -0.99 -10.69 13.27
CA PRO A 393 -0.91 -11.85 14.14
C PRO A 393 0.47 -12.50 13.99
N ILE A 394 1.05 -12.91 15.12
CA ILE A 394 2.22 -13.78 15.10
C ILE A 394 1.69 -15.19 14.78
N ILE A 395 1.78 -15.63 13.53
CA ILE A 395 1.35 -16.98 13.15
C ILE A 395 2.47 -17.97 13.51
N PRO A 396 2.27 -18.88 14.48
CA PRO A 396 3.22 -19.96 14.72
C PRO A 396 3.06 -20.99 13.60
N ASP A 397 4.11 -21.20 12.80
CA ASP A 397 4.10 -22.12 11.65
C ASP A 397 3.70 -23.56 12.07
N ASN A 398 2.47 -23.95 11.71
CA ASN A 398 1.99 -25.33 11.80
C ASN A 398 2.36 -26.06 10.50
N GLY A 399 3.60 -26.57 10.47
CA GLY A 399 4.16 -27.31 9.35
C GLY A 399 3.24 -28.40 8.77
N GLY A 400 2.90 -28.23 7.50
CA GLY A 400 2.28 -29.24 6.64
C GLY A 400 3.23 -30.39 6.36
N ASN A 401 2.85 -31.58 6.83
CA ASN A 401 3.56 -32.84 6.83
C ASN A 401 3.84 -33.42 5.42
N GLY A 402 5.10 -33.41 5.00
CA GLY A 402 5.66 -34.28 3.96
C GLY A 402 6.74 -35.18 4.57
N GLY A 403 6.35 -36.38 4.99
CA GLY A 403 7.10 -37.17 5.97
C GLY A 403 8.52 -37.60 5.59
N ASN A 404 9.42 -37.59 6.57
CA ASN A 404 10.29 -38.73 6.85
C ASN A 404 10.82 -38.72 8.30
N ASN A 405 10.92 -39.91 8.88
CA ASN A 405 11.31 -40.19 10.26
C ASN A 405 12.71 -39.67 10.62
N GLY A 406 12.87 -39.01 11.78
CA GLY A 406 14.18 -38.82 12.40
C GLY A 406 14.26 -37.79 13.53
N ASN A 407 14.07 -38.26 14.76
CA ASN A 407 14.40 -37.65 16.07
C ASN A 407 15.60 -36.66 16.11
N GLY A 408 15.38 -35.42 16.59
CA GLY A 408 16.42 -34.46 17.01
C GLY A 408 16.25 -33.04 16.44
N GLY A 409 15.99 -32.05 17.30
CA GLY A 409 15.62 -30.67 16.92
C GLY A 409 16.67 -29.91 16.10
N GLY A 410 16.15 -29.02 15.26
CA GLY A 410 16.87 -28.08 14.41
C GLY A 410 15.88 -27.51 13.39
N SER A 411 15.30 -26.35 13.70
CA SER A 411 14.70 -25.49 12.67
C SER A 411 15.76 -25.27 11.59
N ALA A 412 15.37 -25.35 10.31
CA ALA A 412 16.28 -25.00 9.24
C ALA A 412 16.80 -23.56 9.47
N PRO A 413 18.10 -23.28 9.27
CA PRO A 413 18.60 -21.94 9.45
C PRO A 413 17.97 -21.01 8.40
N LEU A 414 17.24 -19.98 8.84
CA LEU A 414 16.69 -18.93 7.98
C LEU A 414 17.80 -18.14 7.25
N LEU A 415 19.00 -18.16 7.81
CA LEU A 415 20.18 -17.47 7.27
C LEU A 415 20.88 -18.33 6.21
N THR A 416 20.38 -18.28 4.98
CA THR A 416 20.88 -19.10 3.87
C THR A 416 21.61 -18.31 2.78
N THR A 417 21.36 -17.00 2.67
CA THR A 417 21.90 -16.16 1.60
C THR A 417 23.31 -15.70 1.95
N PRO A 418 24.34 -15.96 1.12
CA PRO A 418 25.71 -15.57 1.42
C PRO A 418 25.94 -14.05 1.24
N ILE A 419 26.71 -13.47 2.16
CA ILE A 419 27.28 -12.12 2.03
C ILE A 419 28.79 -12.27 1.87
N ASN A 420 29.32 -11.73 0.77
CA ASN A 420 30.75 -11.74 0.46
C ASN A 420 31.45 -10.53 1.07
N ARG A 421 32.71 -10.71 1.46
CA ARG A 421 33.57 -9.64 2.00
C ARG A 421 34.64 -9.25 0.99
N PHE A 422 34.87 -7.96 0.88
CA PHE A 422 35.90 -7.35 0.08
C PHE A 422 36.81 -6.48 0.94
N GLN A 423 38.12 -6.68 0.84
CA GLN A 423 39.12 -5.86 1.54
C GLN A 423 39.72 -4.82 0.59
N ASN A 424 39.85 -3.56 1.06
CA ASN A 424 40.55 -2.53 0.31
C ASN A 424 42.07 -2.67 0.48
N ASN A 425 42.79 -2.94 -0.61
CA ASN A 425 44.26 -3.08 -0.57
C ASN A 425 45.01 -1.74 -0.49
N SER A 426 44.34 -0.63 -0.75
CA SER A 426 44.92 0.72 -0.67
C SER A 426 44.71 1.37 0.70
N LEU A 427 43.76 0.87 1.49
CA LEU A 427 43.38 1.38 2.82
C LEU A 427 43.18 0.21 3.79
N PRO A 428 44.23 -0.20 4.52
CA PRO A 428 44.16 -1.31 5.46
C PRO A 428 43.06 -1.11 6.52
N GLY A 429 42.24 -2.14 6.73
CA GLY A 429 41.13 -2.11 7.70
C GLY A 429 39.80 -1.59 7.13
N THR A 430 39.73 -1.27 5.83
CA THR A 430 38.47 -0.92 5.16
C THR A 430 37.89 -2.14 4.43
N TYR A 431 36.64 -2.47 4.74
CA TYR A 431 35.93 -3.62 4.17
C TYR A 431 34.59 -3.20 3.57
N LEU A 432 34.13 -3.95 2.58
CA LEU A 432 32.76 -3.95 2.09
C LEU A 432 32.16 -5.35 2.26
N PHE A 433 30.88 -5.37 2.59
CA PHE A 433 30.07 -6.58 2.64
C PHE A 433 28.95 -6.43 1.61
N ALA A 434 28.75 -7.43 0.77
CA ALA A 434 27.86 -7.33 -0.38
C ALA A 434 27.19 -8.68 -0.68
N GLY A 435 25.93 -8.62 -1.13
CA GLY A 435 25.26 -9.75 -1.77
C GLY A 435 25.92 -10.10 -3.11
N GLU A 436 25.48 -11.17 -3.76
CA GLU A 436 26.11 -11.63 -5.00
C GLU A 436 25.93 -10.62 -6.15
N ASP A 437 24.78 -9.96 -6.24
CA ASP A 437 24.52 -8.97 -7.28
C ASP A 437 25.42 -7.74 -7.12
N GLU A 438 25.57 -7.20 -5.91
CA GLU A 438 26.52 -6.11 -5.64
C GLU A 438 27.99 -6.57 -5.79
N SER A 439 28.29 -7.82 -5.44
CA SER A 439 29.63 -8.41 -5.59
C SER A 439 30.08 -8.38 -7.06
N GLN A 440 29.20 -8.66 -8.01
CA GLN A 440 29.51 -8.54 -9.45
C GLN A 440 29.91 -7.12 -9.83
N GLY A 441 29.18 -6.13 -9.33
CA GLY A 441 29.49 -4.71 -9.51
C GLY A 441 30.82 -4.30 -8.91
N ILE A 442 31.14 -4.79 -7.70
CA ILE A 442 32.42 -4.52 -7.02
C ILE A 442 33.59 -5.10 -7.81
N ARG A 443 33.49 -6.37 -8.22
CA ARG A 443 34.51 -7.05 -9.05
C ARG A 443 34.78 -6.31 -10.37
N ALA A 444 33.73 -5.75 -10.98
CA ALA A 444 33.84 -5.06 -12.27
C ALA A 444 34.41 -3.64 -12.16
N ASN A 445 34.03 -2.89 -11.12
CA ASN A 445 34.23 -1.44 -11.09
C ASN A 445 35.24 -0.96 -10.04
N PHE A 446 35.60 -1.78 -9.04
CA PHE A 446 36.41 -1.37 -7.90
C PHE A 446 37.65 -2.27 -7.70
N PRO A 447 38.67 -2.18 -8.58
CA PRO A 447 39.81 -3.10 -8.59
C PRO A 447 40.71 -3.03 -7.35
N ASN A 448 40.57 -2.00 -6.52
CA ASN A 448 41.26 -1.87 -5.23
C ASN A 448 40.60 -2.67 -4.10
N PHE A 449 39.38 -3.16 -4.30
CA PHE A 449 38.68 -4.07 -3.40
C PHE A 449 38.87 -5.51 -3.89
N VAL A 450 39.55 -6.32 -3.10
CA VAL A 450 39.78 -7.75 -3.39
C VAL A 450 38.83 -8.58 -2.55
N GLU A 451 38.09 -9.46 -3.22
CA GLU A 451 37.18 -10.38 -2.59
C GLU A 451 37.95 -11.43 -1.77
N GLU A 452 37.57 -11.58 -0.51
CA GLU A 452 38.09 -12.61 0.38
C GLU A 452 37.18 -13.84 0.46
N GLY A 453 36.00 -13.76 -0.16
CA GLY A 453 34.98 -14.80 -0.23
C GLY A 453 33.80 -14.53 0.71
N GLN A 454 32.97 -15.55 0.91
CA GLN A 454 31.81 -15.49 1.80
C GLN A 454 32.25 -15.21 3.25
N ALA A 455 31.65 -14.18 3.86
CA ALA A 455 31.89 -13.82 5.26
C ALA A 455 30.86 -14.40 6.21
N PHE A 456 29.58 -14.31 5.87
CA PHE A 456 28.48 -14.84 6.68
C PHE A 456 27.25 -15.09 5.81
N ARG A 457 26.19 -15.66 6.42
CA ARG A 457 24.87 -15.83 5.80
C ARG A 457 23.82 -14.97 6.49
N VAL A 458 22.88 -14.49 5.69
CA VAL A 458 21.73 -13.68 6.11
C VAL A 458 20.42 -14.31 5.60
N GLY A 459 19.30 -13.89 6.15
CA GLY A 459 17.98 -14.17 5.60
C GLY A 459 17.61 -13.12 4.57
N VAL A 460 16.87 -13.49 3.53
CA VAL A 460 16.26 -12.52 2.60
C VAL A 460 14.74 -12.44 2.78
N GLU A 461 14.22 -13.31 3.63
CA GLU A 461 12.83 -13.35 4.08
C GLU A 461 12.79 -12.95 5.57
N PRO A 462 11.69 -12.32 6.04
CA PRO A 462 11.49 -12.02 7.45
C PRO A 462 11.38 -13.30 8.30
N GLY A 463 11.50 -13.15 9.63
CA GLY A 463 11.20 -14.23 10.58
C GLY A 463 11.18 -13.74 12.03
N ASP A 464 10.50 -14.46 12.92
CA ASP A 464 10.18 -14.04 14.31
C ASP A 464 11.37 -13.54 15.15
N ASN A 465 12.59 -13.99 14.83
CA ASN A 465 13.81 -13.60 15.54
C ASN A 465 14.77 -12.79 14.68
N LEU A 466 14.38 -12.47 13.45
CA LEU A 466 15.19 -11.71 12.53
C LEU A 466 14.77 -10.24 12.53
N ILE A 467 15.76 -9.35 12.55
CA ILE A 467 15.60 -7.92 12.37
C ILE A 467 16.02 -7.54 10.95
N ARG A 468 15.34 -6.57 10.36
CA ARG A 468 15.63 -6.06 9.01
C ARG A 468 16.83 -5.11 9.01
N LEU A 469 17.63 -5.19 7.96
CA LEU A 469 18.71 -4.26 7.64
C LEU A 469 18.32 -3.55 6.33
N ASN A 470 18.16 -2.23 6.37
CA ASN A 470 17.82 -1.41 5.21
C ASN A 470 19.08 -1.06 4.42
N ARG A 471 18.95 -0.93 3.10
CA ARG A 471 20.02 -0.52 2.18
C ARG A 471 19.93 0.98 1.89
N PHE A 472 21.07 1.65 1.94
CA PHE A 472 21.23 3.04 1.53
C PHE A 472 22.32 3.15 0.47
N GLN A 473 22.01 3.77 -0.66
CA GLN A 473 22.97 4.07 -1.72
C GLN A 473 23.51 5.49 -1.58
N ASN A 474 24.83 5.65 -1.67
CA ASN A 474 25.45 6.98 -1.73
C ASN A 474 25.28 7.61 -3.12
N SER A 475 24.53 8.70 -3.22
CA SER A 475 24.27 9.40 -4.48
C SER A 475 25.50 10.14 -5.04
N ASN A 476 26.49 10.46 -4.19
CA ASN A 476 27.72 11.12 -4.62
C ASN A 476 28.79 10.13 -5.10
N VAL A 477 28.73 8.88 -4.63
CA VAL A 477 29.70 7.82 -4.96
C VAL A 477 28.96 6.54 -5.34
N PRO A 478 28.54 6.40 -6.62
CA PRO A 478 27.81 5.23 -7.09
C PRO A 478 28.51 3.93 -6.74
N GLY A 479 27.75 2.93 -6.31
CA GLY A 479 28.28 1.63 -5.85
C GLY A 479 28.77 1.61 -4.40
N THR A 480 28.63 2.71 -3.66
CA THR A 480 28.86 2.73 -2.20
C THR A 480 27.53 2.56 -1.48
N TYR A 481 27.42 1.49 -0.70
CA TYR A 481 26.23 1.15 0.06
C TYR A 481 26.50 1.17 1.56
N LEU A 482 25.45 1.47 2.31
CA LEU A 482 25.39 1.33 3.75
C LEU A 482 24.20 0.45 4.10
N TYR A 483 24.39 -0.48 5.03
CA TYR A 483 23.31 -1.30 5.58
C TYR A 483 23.12 -0.90 7.05
N ALA A 484 21.86 -0.66 7.44
CA ALA A 484 21.54 -0.10 8.74
C ALA A 484 20.27 -0.74 9.32
N GLY A 485 20.27 -1.00 10.63
CA GLY A 485 19.05 -1.34 11.34
C GLY A 485 18.16 -0.11 11.45
N GLU A 486 16.90 -0.28 11.86
CA GLU A 486 15.91 0.80 11.82
C GLU A 486 16.32 2.04 12.63
N GLU A 487 16.95 1.85 13.80
CA GLU A 487 17.44 2.96 14.63
C GLU A 487 18.50 3.80 13.88
N GLU A 488 19.46 3.14 13.24
CA GLU A 488 20.47 3.82 12.44
C GLU A 488 19.88 4.44 11.16
N SER A 489 18.93 3.76 10.51
CA SER A 489 18.22 4.23 9.33
C SER A 489 17.55 5.59 9.57
N GLN A 490 16.92 5.78 10.73
CA GLN A 490 16.35 7.07 11.12
C GLN A 490 17.40 8.19 11.18
N SER A 491 18.57 7.90 11.76
CA SER A 491 19.67 8.86 11.82
C SER A 491 20.25 9.18 10.45
N ILE A 492 20.34 8.17 9.56
CA ILE A 492 20.84 8.34 8.19
C ILE A 492 19.91 9.26 7.41
N ARG A 493 18.60 8.98 7.41
CA ARG A 493 17.59 9.81 6.76
C ARG A 493 17.62 11.26 7.25
N ALA A 494 17.81 11.47 8.55
CA ALA A 494 17.80 12.81 9.14
C ALA A 494 19.08 13.62 8.85
N ASN A 495 20.25 12.97 8.77
CA ASN A 495 21.54 13.67 8.82
C ASN A 495 22.39 13.53 7.56
N PHE A 496 22.08 12.59 6.67
CA PHE A 496 22.93 12.24 5.53
C PHE A 496 22.13 12.17 4.22
N SER A 497 21.72 13.33 3.72
CA SER A 497 20.90 13.47 2.50
C SER A 497 21.53 12.90 1.22
N ASN A 498 22.84 12.63 1.22
CA ASN A 498 23.53 11.96 0.13
C ASN A 498 23.43 10.42 0.18
N PHE A 499 22.72 9.86 1.15
CA PHE A 499 22.40 8.45 1.23
C PHE A 499 20.89 8.28 1.03
N ILE A 500 20.50 7.64 -0.07
CA ILE A 500 19.11 7.39 -0.43
C ILE A 500 18.77 5.97 -0.02
N GLU A 501 17.70 5.80 0.75
CA GLU A 501 17.21 4.49 1.15
C GLU A 501 16.56 3.79 -0.04
N GLU A 502 16.93 2.53 -0.26
CA GLU A 502 16.41 1.68 -1.35
C GLU A 502 15.47 0.58 -0.82
N GLY A 503 15.21 0.55 0.49
CA GLY A 503 14.36 -0.45 1.15
C GLY A 503 15.15 -1.53 1.89
N ILE A 504 14.50 -2.67 2.14
CA ILE A 504 15.07 -3.78 2.91
C ILE A 504 16.13 -4.50 2.08
N ALA A 505 17.28 -4.78 2.70
CA ALA A 505 18.38 -5.50 2.05
C ALA A 505 18.40 -6.98 2.43
N PHE A 506 18.32 -7.27 3.74
CA PHE A 506 18.34 -8.62 4.29
C PHE A 506 17.96 -8.59 5.77
N TYR A 507 17.85 -9.78 6.36
CA TYR A 507 17.45 -10.01 7.74
C TYR A 507 18.54 -10.78 8.50
N VAL A 508 18.74 -10.45 9.79
CA VAL A 508 19.76 -11.04 10.68
C VAL A 508 19.15 -11.30 12.06
N TYR A 509 19.73 -12.19 12.87
CA TYR A 509 19.25 -12.34 14.25
C TYR A 509 19.58 -11.10 15.08
N ALA A 510 18.68 -10.68 15.97
CA ALA A 510 19.02 -9.64 16.95
C ALA A 510 20.19 -10.09 17.83
N GLY A 511 21.02 -9.15 18.32
CA GLY A 511 22.15 -9.49 19.22
C GLY A 511 21.75 -10.06 20.59
N THR A 512 20.45 -10.15 20.87
CA THR A 512 19.88 -10.79 22.07
C THR A 512 19.42 -12.23 21.81
N ALA A 513 19.54 -12.72 20.58
CA ALA A 513 19.01 -14.01 20.19
C ALA A 513 19.88 -15.19 20.67
N ASP A 514 21.20 -15.00 20.81
CA ASP A 514 22.19 -15.99 21.28
C ASP A 514 22.16 -17.30 20.47
N ILE A 515 21.89 -17.21 19.16
CA ILE A 515 21.71 -18.33 18.22
C ILE A 515 22.49 -18.19 16.90
N GLY A 516 23.38 -17.19 16.77
CA GLY A 516 24.25 -17.02 15.61
C GLY A 516 25.69 -16.62 15.93
N THR A 517 26.39 -16.10 14.92
CA THR A 517 27.74 -15.53 15.07
C THR A 517 27.64 -14.04 15.35
N ASP A 518 28.18 -13.60 16.49
CA ASP A 518 28.18 -12.20 16.89
C ASP A 518 28.87 -11.26 15.89
N PHE A 519 28.17 -10.18 15.58
CA PHE A 519 28.74 -8.96 15.01
C PHE A 519 28.67 -7.83 16.03
N TYR A 520 29.81 -7.17 16.23
CA TYR A 520 29.98 -6.15 17.26
C TYR A 520 29.94 -4.75 16.66
N ARG A 521 29.24 -3.83 17.34
CA ARG A 521 29.17 -2.41 16.97
C ARG A 521 30.27 -1.62 17.65
N PHE A 522 30.97 -0.79 16.88
CA PHE A 522 31.90 0.20 17.39
C PHE A 522 31.54 1.58 16.88
N GLN A 523 31.48 2.56 17.79
CA GLN A 523 31.30 3.97 17.46
C GLN A 523 32.64 4.68 17.37
N ASN A 524 32.84 5.49 16.31
CA ASN A 524 33.98 6.38 16.21
C ASN A 524 33.76 7.63 17.08
N GLN A 525 34.58 7.80 18.12
CA GLN A 525 34.44 8.92 19.05
C GLN A 525 34.90 10.28 18.45
N ASN A 526 35.71 10.25 17.39
CA ASN A 526 36.16 11.47 16.72
C ASN A 526 35.13 11.97 15.70
N VAL A 527 34.25 11.09 15.22
CA VAL A 527 33.20 11.40 14.24
C VAL A 527 31.88 10.78 14.72
N PRO A 528 31.16 11.46 15.63
CA PRO A 528 29.89 10.97 16.16
C PRO A 528 28.91 10.60 15.04
N GLY A 529 28.21 9.47 15.20
CA GLY A 529 27.31 8.93 14.18
C GLY A 529 27.99 8.02 13.14
N THR A 530 29.31 7.84 13.21
CA THR A 530 30.02 6.87 12.36
C THR A 530 30.26 5.57 13.12
N TYR A 531 29.75 4.47 12.57
CA TYR A 531 29.83 3.13 13.17
C TYR A 531 30.55 2.15 12.25
N ILE A 532 31.17 1.13 12.85
CA ILE A 532 31.62 -0.06 12.12
C ILE A 532 31.07 -1.30 12.82
N PHE A 533 30.72 -2.30 12.01
CA PHE A 533 30.28 -3.62 12.46
C PHE A 533 31.35 -4.64 12.09
N VAL A 534 31.79 -5.43 13.06
CA VAL A 534 32.92 -6.36 12.87
C VAL A 534 32.64 -7.71 13.52
N GLY A 535 33.14 -8.78 12.89
CA GLY A 535 33.11 -10.12 13.47
C GLY A 535 34.10 -10.27 14.64
N GLY A 536 34.00 -11.38 15.37
CA GLY A 536 34.77 -11.62 16.60
C GLY A 536 36.30 -11.57 16.44
N ASN A 537 36.84 -11.98 15.28
CA ASN A 537 38.29 -11.92 15.03
C ASN A 537 38.76 -10.47 14.86
N GLU A 538 38.02 -9.67 14.10
CA GLU A 538 38.32 -8.27 13.83
C GLU A 538 38.09 -7.39 15.08
N ARG A 539 37.11 -7.72 15.92
CA ARG A 539 36.87 -7.06 17.21
C ARG A 539 38.16 -6.89 18.03
N GLN A 540 38.95 -7.95 18.16
CA GLN A 540 40.20 -7.92 18.93
C GLN A 540 41.24 -6.98 18.29
N ASN A 541 41.28 -6.92 16.96
CA ASN A 541 42.17 -6.02 16.24
C ASN A 541 41.76 -4.54 16.42
N ILE A 542 40.46 -4.24 16.36
CA ILE A 542 39.93 -2.88 16.59
C ILE A 542 40.29 -2.41 18.00
N LEU A 543 40.02 -3.22 19.03
CA LEU A 543 40.33 -2.91 20.41
C LEU A 543 41.84 -2.68 20.66
N ALA A 544 42.70 -3.43 19.98
CA ALA A 544 44.15 -3.35 20.18
C ALA A 544 44.80 -2.15 19.47
N ASN A 545 44.30 -1.78 18.28
CA ASN A 545 45.01 -0.89 17.37
C ASN A 545 44.30 0.43 17.06
N PHE A 546 43.02 0.57 17.41
CA PHE A 546 42.20 1.74 17.03
C PHE A 546 41.49 2.35 18.26
N PRO A 547 42.22 3.08 19.12
CA PRO A 547 41.71 3.54 20.42
C PRO A 547 40.58 4.59 20.34
N HIS A 548 40.27 5.11 19.15
CA HIS A 548 39.18 6.05 18.91
C HIS A 548 37.83 5.37 18.63
N PHE A 549 37.82 4.03 18.50
CA PHE A 549 36.60 3.25 18.37
C PHE A 549 36.20 2.67 19.73
N HIS A 550 34.99 2.99 20.17
CA HIS A 550 34.40 2.46 21.39
C HIS A 550 33.43 1.34 21.05
N GLU A 551 33.63 0.16 21.64
CA GLU A 551 32.71 -0.96 21.49
C GLU A 551 31.43 -0.70 22.28
N GLU A 552 30.27 -0.83 21.62
CA GLU A 552 28.97 -0.67 22.25
C GLU A 552 28.30 -2.02 22.57
N GLY A 553 28.78 -3.12 21.99
CA GLY A 553 28.31 -4.47 22.25
C GLY A 553 27.99 -5.25 20.98
N ILE A 554 27.23 -6.34 21.12
CA ILE A 554 26.71 -7.14 20.00
C ILE A 554 25.57 -6.35 19.35
N ALA A 555 25.66 -6.14 18.04
CA ALA A 555 24.64 -5.48 17.26
C ALA A 555 23.59 -6.48 16.77
N PHE A 556 24.08 -7.56 16.16
CA PHE A 556 23.28 -8.61 15.56
C PHE A 556 24.11 -9.88 15.44
N GLU A 557 23.42 -10.98 15.12
CA GLU A 557 23.99 -12.31 14.94
C GLU A 557 23.67 -12.84 13.54
N VAL A 558 24.62 -13.55 12.93
CA VAL A 558 24.51 -14.04 11.54
C VAL A 558 24.81 -15.55 11.42
N GLY A 559 24.49 -16.12 10.27
CA GLY A 559 24.73 -17.53 9.98
C GLY A 559 26.18 -17.76 9.55
N THR A 560 26.69 -18.95 9.84
CA THR A 560 28.02 -19.41 9.40
C THR A 560 27.97 -20.04 8.01
#